data_AF-W4Q112-F1
#
_entry.id   AF-W4Q112-F1
#
_cell.length_a   1.000
_cell.length_b   1.000
_cell.length_c   1.000
_cell.angle_alpha   90.00
_cell.angle_beta   90.00
_cell.angle_gamma   90.00
#
_symmetry.space_group_name_H-M   'P 1'
#
loop_
_entity.id
_entity.type
_entity.pdbx_description
1 polymer ?
#
loop_
_entity_poly.entity_id
_entity_poly.type
_entity_poly.pdbx_seq_one_letter_code
_entity_poly.pdbx_strand_id
1 'polypeptide(L)' 'MGKHILSLFGQRWVIVLLLLINVPGTIAGYLWYQSQLELTPSHFLLFVPDSPTASFVFCVCLNCFFIWA' A
#
# COMPACT_ATOMS: atom_id res chain seq x y z
N MET A 1 17.12 17.39 14.94
CA MET A 1 17.26 16.11 14.22
C MET A 1 16.00 15.70 13.42
N GLY A 2 14.77 15.97 13.87
CA GLY A 2 13.55 15.46 13.21
C GLY A 2 13.16 16.06 11.84
N LYS A 3 13.52 17.32 11.54
CA LYS A 3 13.13 17.99 10.28
C LYS A 3 13.77 17.37 9.03
N HIS A 4 14.99 16.85 9.14
CA HIS A 4 15.71 16.26 8.00
C HIS A 4 15.16 14.89 7.59
N ILE A 5 14.64 14.10 8.54
CA ILE A 5 14.02 12.80 8.25
C ILE A 5 12.68 12.99 7.53
N LEU A 6 11.86 13.93 8.01
CA LEU A 6 10.58 14.26 7.36
C LEU A 6 10.79 14.82 5.94
N SER A 7 11.86 15.61 5.75
CA SER A 7 12.29 16.09 4.42
C SER A 7 12.61 14.97 3.44
N LEU A 8 13.01 13.77 3.91
CA LEU A 8 13.37 12.65 3.04
C LEU A 8 12.11 11.96 2.49
N PHE A 9 11.12 11.69 3.35
CA PHE A 9 9.86 11.06 2.95
C PHE A 9 8.98 11.94 2.05
N GLY A 10 9.20 13.26 2.03
CA GLY A 10 8.52 14.18 1.12
C GLY A 10 9.12 14.24 -0.29
N GLN A 11 10.25 13.56 -0.56
CA GLN A 11 10.87 13.62 -1.89
C GLN A 11 10.13 12.72 -2.88
N ARG A 12 9.79 13.26 -4.05
CA ARG A 12 9.05 12.55 -5.11
C ARG A 12 9.66 11.19 -5.48
N TRP A 13 10.98 11.10 -5.56
CA TRP A 13 11.66 9.84 -5.90
C TRP A 13 11.52 8.78 -4.80
N VAL A 14 11.45 9.16 -3.53
CA VAL A 14 11.21 8.24 -2.40
C VAL A 14 9.81 7.66 -2.49
N ILE A 15 8.81 8.50 -2.78
CA ILE A 15 7.42 8.06 -2.95
C ILE A 15 7.30 7.09 -4.12
N VAL A 16 7.94 7.40 -5.25
CA VAL A 16 7.98 6.51 -6.43
C VAL A 16 8.63 5.17 -6.09
N LEU A 17 9.76 5.17 -5.37
CA LEU A 17 10.44 3.95 -4.95
C LEU A 17 9.57 3.10 -4.00
N LEU A 18 8.88 3.74 -3.06
CA LEU A 18 7.93 3.06 -2.17
C LEU A 18 6.78 2.42 -2.97
N LEU A 19 6.22 3.12 -3.96
CA LEU A 19 5.19 2.57 -4.84
C LEU A 19 5.73 1.39 -5.68
N LEU A 20 6.94 1.51 -6.24
CA LEU A 20 7.56 0.48 -7.07
C LEU A 20 7.79 -0.84 -6.33
N ILE A 21 8.05 -0.78 -5.03
CA ILE A 21 8.23 -1.98 -4.19
C ILE A 21 6.89 -2.51 -3.67
N ASN A 22 6.01 -1.62 -3.21
CA ASN A 22 4.78 -2.04 -2.54
C ASN A 22 3.68 -2.47 -3.52
N VAL A 23 3.63 -1.95 -4.75
CA VAL A 23 2.62 -2.37 -5.75
C VAL A 23 2.81 -3.84 -6.15
N PRO A 24 4.00 -4.31 -6.56
CA PRO A 24 4.22 -5.74 -6.81
C PRO A 24 4.01 -6.60 -5.57
N GLY A 25 4.45 -6.13 -4.40
CA GLY A 25 4.23 -6.83 -3.12
C GLY A 25 2.75 -7.01 -2.79
N THR A 26 1.94 -5.99 -3.08
CA THR A 26 0.47 -6.04 -2.92
C THR A 26 -0.16 -7.07 -3.85
N ILE A 27 0.25 -7.09 -5.13
CA ILE A 27 -0.23 -8.08 -6.11
C ILE A 27 0.15 -9.49 -5.67
N ALA A 28 1.42 -9.71 -5.30
CA ALA A 28 1.89 -11.00 -4.79
C ALA A 28 1.16 -11.42 -3.51
N GLY A 29 0.84 -10.46 -2.63
CA GLY A 29 0.00 -10.69 -1.46
C GLY A 29 -1.41 -11.16 -1.83
N TYR A 30 -2.07 -10.52 -2.78
CA TYR A 30 -3.40 -10.97 -3.22
C TYR A 30 -3.38 -12.39 -3.80
N LEU A 31 -2.33 -12.74 -4.55
CA LEU A 31 -2.14 -14.11 -5.05
C LEU A 31 -1.92 -15.12 -3.91
N TRP A 32 -1.15 -14.74 -2.88
CA TRP A 32 -0.88 -15.62 -1.74
C TRP A 32 -2.12 -15.86 -0.87
N TYR A 33 -2.93 -14.82 -0.64
CA TYR A 33 -4.11 -14.88 0.24
C TYR A 33 -5.41 -15.21 -0.49
N GLN A 34 -5.36 -15.56 -1.79
CA GLN A 34 -6.52 -15.80 -2.63
C GLN A 34 -7.53 -16.77 -1.99
N SER A 35 -7.07 -17.91 -1.47
CA SER A 35 -7.92 -18.94 -0.86
C SER A 35 -8.67 -18.44 0.39
N GLN A 36 -8.08 -17.53 1.17
CA GLN A 36 -8.73 -16.91 2.33
C GLN A 36 -9.76 -15.86 1.91
N LEU A 37 -9.43 -15.09 0.87
CA LEU A 37 -10.30 -14.04 0.35
C LEU A 37 -11.56 -14.63 -0.32
N GLU A 38 -11.45 -15.78 -0.98
CA GLU A 38 -12.59 -16.49 -1.60
C GLU A 38 -13.63 -16.97 -0.57
N LEU A 39 -13.21 -17.26 0.66
CA LEU A 39 -14.10 -17.66 1.75
C LEU A 39 -14.81 -16.47 2.41
N THR A 40 -14.32 -15.25 2.15
CA THR A 40 -14.85 -14.05 2.77
C THR A 40 -15.96 -13.44 1.90
N PRO A 41 -17.14 -13.13 2.46
CA PRO A 41 -18.18 -12.43 1.72
C PRO A 41 -17.65 -11.11 1.13
N SER A 42 -18.01 -10.82 -0.12
CA SER A 42 -17.43 -9.70 -0.88
C SER A 42 -17.54 -8.33 -0.20
N HIS A 43 -18.61 -8.09 0.57
CA HIS A 43 -18.81 -6.84 1.30
C HIS A 43 -17.90 -6.68 2.53
N PHE A 44 -17.33 -7.77 3.04
CA PHE A 44 -16.37 -7.73 4.15
C PHE A 44 -14.92 -7.68 3.69
N LEU A 45 -14.61 -7.96 2.42
CA LEU A 45 -13.25 -7.96 1.87
C LEU A 45 -12.48 -6.66 2.15
N LEU A 46 -13.16 -5.52 2.13
CA LEU A 46 -12.56 -4.22 2.42
C LEU A 46 -12.11 -4.09 3.89
N PHE A 47 -12.77 -4.79 4.80
CA PHE A 47 -12.52 -4.74 6.24
C PHE A 47 -11.62 -5.87 6.72
N VAL A 48 -11.20 -6.80 5.86
CA VAL A 48 -10.26 -7.84 6.25
C VAL A 48 -8.88 -7.19 6.32
N PRO A 49 -8.29 -7.06 7.51
CA PRO A 49 -7.01 -6.41 7.68
C PRO A 49 -5.90 -7.42 7.38
N ASP A 50 -5.91 -7.97 6.16
CA ASP A 50 -4.85 -8.84 5.66
C ASP A 50 -3.68 -8.00 5.15
N SER A 51 -2.49 -8.62 5.06
CA SER A 51 -1.31 -7.94 4.52
C SER A 51 -1.49 -7.33 3.11
N PRO A 52 -2.18 -7.96 2.12
CA PRO A 52 -2.42 -7.32 0.83
C PRO A 52 -3.36 -6.12 0.91
N THR A 53 -4.45 -6.20 1.69
CA THR A 53 -5.42 -5.11 1.80
C THR A 53 -4.82 -3.89 2.50
N ALA A 54 -4.04 -4.10 3.56
CA ALA A 54 -3.31 -3.03 4.23
C ALA A 54 -2.28 -2.35 3.29
N SER A 55 -1.53 -3.16 2.53
CA SER A 55 -0.53 -2.67 1.58
C SER A 55 -1.16 -1.94 0.40
N PHE A 56 -2.35 -2.38 -0.05
CA PHE A 56 -3.15 -1.70 -1.05
C PHE A 56 -3.59 -0.30 -0.58
N VAL A 57 -4.19 -0.19 0.60
CA VAL A 57 -4.59 1.11 1.17
C VAL A 57 -3.37 2.03 1.34
N PHE A 58 -2.24 1.48 1.78
CA PHE A 58 -0.98 2.22 1.85
C PHE A 58 -0.53 2.77 0.49
N CYS A 59 -0.54 1.95 -0.57
CA CYS A 59 -0.21 2.38 -1.93
C CYS A 59 -1.16 3.48 -2.43
N VAL A 60 -2.46 3.37 -2.16
CA VAL A 60 -3.46 4.39 -2.53
C VAL A 60 -3.16 5.71 -1.83
N CYS A 61 -2.88 5.68 -0.52
CA CYS A 61 -2.49 6.86 0.24
C CYS A 61 -1.21 7.51 -0.30
N LEU A 62 -0.19 6.70 -0.62
CA LEU A 62 1.06 7.19 -1.23
C LEU A 62 0.84 7.80 -2.60
N ASN A 63 0.00 7.19 -3.45
CA ASN A 63 -0.31 7.71 -4.77
C ASN A 63 -1.11 9.02 -4.70
N CYS A 64 -2.06 9.13 -3.76
CA CYS A 64 -2.69 10.42 -3.45
C CYS A 64 -1.62 11.44 -3.04
N PHE A 65 -0.75 11.11 -2.11
CA PHE A 65 0.31 12.03 -1.71
C PHE A 65 1.21 12.44 -2.89
N PHE A 66 1.53 11.52 -3.81
CA PHE A 66 2.32 11.81 -5.00
C PHE A 66 1.64 12.79 -5.98
N ILE A 67 0.33 12.67 -6.17
CA ILE A 67 -0.45 13.51 -7.09
C ILE A 67 -0.71 14.90 -6.50
N TRP A 68 -0.98 14.96 -5.19
CA TRP A 68 -1.45 16.17 -4.52
C TRP A 68 -0.35 16.97 -3.78
N ALA A 69 0.89 16.47 -3.72
CA ALA A 69 2.06 17.15 -3.14
C ALA A 69 3.04 17.67 -4.20
#